data_AF-A0A8T5FDZ2-F1
#
_entry.id   AF-A0A8T5FDZ2-F1
#
_cell.length_a   1.000
_cell.length_b   1.000
_cell.length_c   1.000
_cell.angle_alpha   90.00
_cell.angle_beta   90.00
_cell.angle_gamma   90.00
#
_symmetry.space_group_name_H-M   'P 1'
#
loop_
_entity.id
_entity.type
_entity.pdbx_description
1 polymer ?
#
loop_
_entity_poly.entity_id
_entity_poly.type
_entity_poly.pdbx_seq_one_letter_code
_entity_poly.pdbx_strand_id
1 'polypeptide(L)' 'MLSSLAIMENAESESEVLGLGLSVIALNLGMYLGVPAFTIIVIRNKI' A
#
# COMPACT_ATOMS: atom_id res chain seq x y z
N MET A 1 7.92 -0.54 7.93
CA MET A 1 6.63 0.14 8.10
C MET A 1 6.84 1.59 7.71
N LEU A 2 6.23 2.07 6.63
CA LEU A 2 6.22 3.52 6.36
C LEU A 2 5.33 4.18 7.42
N SER A 3 5.76 5.32 7.97
CA SER A 3 4.94 6.07 8.92
C SER A 3 3.74 6.66 8.19
N SER A 4 2.53 6.14 8.42
CA SER A 4 1.29 6.70 7.86
C SER A 4 1.13 8.18 8.20
N LEU A 5 1.58 8.59 9.38
CA LEU A 5 1.56 9.98 9.84
C LEU A 5 2.44 10.87 8.97
N ALA A 6 3.64 10.40 8.60
CA ALA A 6 4.56 11.16 7.75
C ALA A 6 4.04 11.32 6.31
N ILE A 7 3.21 10.40 5.81
CA ILE A 7 2.59 10.52 4.48
C ILE A 7 1.45 11.53 4.52
N MET A 8 0.60 11.48 5.55
CA MET A 8 -0.55 12.37 5.68
C MET A 8 -0.17 13.81 6.06
N GLU A 9 0.98 14.02 6.69
CA GLU A 9 1.54 15.34 7.02
C GLU A 9 1.82 16.20 5.77
N ASN A 10 2.05 15.58 4.61
CA ASN A 10 2.27 16.29 3.35
C ASN A 10 0.98 16.73 2.65
N ALA A 11 -0.21 16.49 3.23
CA ALA A 11 -1.48 16.90 2.64
C ALA A 11 -1.71 18.41 2.79
N GLU A 12 -1.98 19.11 1.70
CA GLU A 12 -2.25 20.56 1.71
C GLU A 12 -3.74 20.87 1.89
N SER A 13 -4.61 19.86 1.81
CA SER A 13 -6.07 20.00 1.98
C SER A 13 -6.73 18.81 2.65
N GLU A 14 -7.89 19.01 3.27
CA GLU A 14 -8.68 17.93 3.90
C GLU A 14 -9.05 16.82 2.91
N SER A 15 -9.33 17.19 1.65
CA SER A 15 -9.62 16.21 0.60
C SER A 15 -8.40 15.37 0.24
N GLU A 16 -7.21 15.95 0.31
CA GLU A 16 -5.95 15.25 0.07
C GLU A 16 -5.59 14.33 1.24
N VAL A 17 -5.90 14.73 2.48
CA VAL A 17 -5.78 13.84 3.66
C VAL A 17 -6.60 12.57 3.47
N LEU A 18 -7.82 12.66 2.95
CA LEU A 18 -8.66 11.50 2.65
C LEU A 18 -8.08 10.64 1.50
N GLY A 19 -7.62 11.28 0.43
CA GLY A 19 -7.00 10.58 -0.71
C GLY A 19 -5.71 9.85 -0.32
N LEU A 20 -4.86 10.49 0.47
CA LEU A 20 -3.63 9.89 1.02
C LEU A 20 -3.98 8.82 2.05
N GLY A 21 -5.00 9.02 2.89
CA GLY A 21 -5.48 8.01 3.84
C GLY A 21 -5.91 6.71 3.16
N LEU A 22 -6.70 6.80 2.08
CA LEU A 22 -7.08 5.64 1.27
C LEU A 22 -5.88 4.98 0.59
N SER A 23 -4.94 5.78 0.09
CA SER A 23 -3.72 5.29 -0.56
C SER A 23 -2.82 4.54 0.41
N VAL A 24 -2.67 5.04 1.65
CA VAL A 24 -1.89 4.37 2.70
C VAL A 24 -2.54 3.05 3.12
N ILE A 25 -3.87 2.99 3.20
CA ILE A 25 -4.60 1.73 3.45
C ILE A 25 -4.34 0.73 2.32
N ALA A 26 -4.45 1.18 1.06
CA ALA A 26 -4.19 0.33 -0.10
C ALA A 26 -2.73 -0.16 -0.15
N LEU A 27 -1.75 0.69 0.18
CA LEU A 27 -0.34 0.31 0.24
C LEU A 27 -0.05 -0.65 1.40
N ASN A 28 -0.66 -0.43 2.57
CA ASN A 28 -0.51 -1.30 3.72
C ASN A 28 -1.03 -2.71 3.39
N LEU A 29 -2.27 -2.82 2.92
CA LEU A 29 -2.89 -4.09 2.52
C LEU A 29 -2.23 -4.71 1.28
N GLY A 30 -1.84 -3.87 0.32
CA GLY A 30 -1.27 -4.27 -0.96
C GLY A 30 0.02 -5.05 -0.80
N MET A 31 0.85 -4.76 0.21
CA MET A 31 2.04 -5.58 0.47
C MET A 31 1.69 -6.97 1.00
N TYR A 32 0.69 -7.08 1.90
CA TYR A 32 0.27 -8.37 2.45
C TYR A 32 -0.39 -9.28 1.44
N LEU A 33 -1.02 -8.73 0.39
CA LEU A 33 -1.65 -9.53 -0.67
C LEU A 33 -0.75 -9.67 -1.90
N GLY A 34 -0.08 -8.58 -2.30
CA GLY A 34 0.73 -8.50 -3.51
C GLY A 34 1.98 -9.36 -3.46
N VAL A 35 2.74 -9.33 -2.36
CA VAL A 35 3.96 -10.15 -2.23
C VAL A 35 3.62 -11.65 -2.27
N PRO A 36 2.65 -12.16 -1.48
CA PRO A 36 2.26 -13.57 -1.56
C PRO A 36 1.68 -13.96 -2.92
N ALA A 37 0.81 -13.14 -3.52
CA ALA A 37 0.23 -13.44 -4.82
C ALA A 37 1.30 -13.54 -5.92
N PHE A 38 2.22 -12.57 -5.96
CA PHE A 38 3.34 -12.58 -6.89
C PHE A 38 4.24 -13.81 -6.69
N THR A 39 4.57 -14.13 -5.43
CA THR A 39 5.39 -15.29 -5.08
C THR A 39 4.75 -16.60 -5.57
N ILE A 40 3.44 -16.77 -5.35
CA ILE A 40 2.70 -17.95 -5.82
C ILE A 40 2.75 -18.06 -7.34
N ILE A 41 2.52 -16.96 -8.05
CA ILE A 41 2.56 -16.94 -9.53
C ILE A 41 3.94 -17.34 -10.05
N VAL A 42 5.00 -16.78 -9.47
CA VAL A 42 6.39 -17.10 -9.87
C VAL A 42 6.73 -18.57 -9.62
N ILE A 43 6.36 -19.12 -8.46
CA ILE A 43 6.60 -20.53 -8.13
C ILE A 43 5.84 -21.45 -9.10
N ARG A 44 4.56 -21.16 -9.35
CA ARG A 44 3.73 -21.95 -10.28
C ARG A 44 4.26 -21.93 -11.71
N ASN A 45 4.93 -20.87 -12.13
CA ASN A 45 5.52 -20.78 -13.47
C ASN A 45 6.92 -21.44 -13.56
N LYS A 46 7.51 -21.84 -12.43
CA LYS A 46 8.80 -22.54 -12.37
C LYS A 46 8.67 -24.06 -12.24
N ILE A 47 7.52 -24.55 -11.78
CA ILE A 47 7.17 -25.98 -11.69
C ILE A 47 6.47 -26.38 -12.98
#